data_AF-A0A0N1G2K0-F1
#
_entry.id   AF-A0A0N1G2K0-F1
#
_cell.length_a   1.000
_cell.length_b   1.000
_cell.length_c   1.000
_cell.angle_alpha   90.00
_cell.angle_beta   90.00
_cell.angle_gamma   90.00
#
_symmetry.space_group_name_H-M   'P 1'
#
loop_
_entity.id
_entity.type
_entity.pdbx_description
1 polymer ?
#
loop_
_entity_poly.entity_id
_entity_poly.type
_entity_poly.pdbx_seq_one_letter_code
_entity_poly.pdbx_strand_id
1 'polypeptide(L)'
;MRPADGRIGPLPGVRERESATGKVFLNIRRGARGGILGDPGGMSAFAPFRPMGLTHGVRRMLLPLFVALGAAGALVLAWAVSPWWWAAAVLLALTALAVRDLAQRRHAVLRNRPLLGHLRFLLRPYDRDVRGLVYERAGGVEVEEPFGTGLDLYADGYEYLEPSMRPVEMPDEPPVVRVGGPDCTQPYDMALLNVSAMSFGALSSHAILALSRGAALGGFAQDTGEGGLSDHHLRGGGDLIWEIGSGYFGCRTPEGGFEAREFADKAALPEVKCVSLKLSQGAQPGIGGVLPGVKVSAEIARARGVPEGQAVVSPPYHRVFSTPRELVCFLARMRELAGGKPTGFKLCVGSRRQFLAVCKAMLAEGSRPTSSWSTAPRAVRGPRRRSSPPPSVRP
;
A
#
# COMPACT_ATOMS: atom_id res chain seq x y z
N MET A 1 -45.45 -36.77 33.30
CA MET A 1 -46.00 -35.59 32.60
C MET A 1 -44.95 -35.02 31.65
N ARG A 2 -45.12 -35.19 30.33
CA ARG A 2 -44.74 -34.17 29.32
C ARG A 2 -45.89 -33.14 29.29
N PRO A 3 -45.74 -31.86 28.86
CA PRO A 3 -45.13 -31.36 27.60
C PRO A 3 -44.27 -30.07 27.81
N ALA A 4 -43.66 -29.36 26.85
CA ALA A 4 -43.89 -29.21 25.41
C ALA A 4 -42.60 -28.88 24.63
N ASP A 5 -42.51 -29.45 23.43
CA ASP A 5 -41.59 -29.10 22.35
C ASP A 5 -41.90 -27.68 21.82
N GLY A 6 -40.91 -26.81 21.79
CA GLY A 6 -40.95 -25.50 21.14
C GLY A 6 -39.89 -25.40 20.05
N ARG A 7 -40.01 -26.21 18.98
CA ARG A 7 -39.21 -26.04 17.76
C ARG A 7 -39.65 -24.76 17.06
N ILE A 8 -38.80 -23.73 17.07
CA ILE A 8 -38.92 -22.61 16.14
C ILE A 8 -38.17 -23.01 14.86
N GLY A 9 -38.93 -23.25 13.78
CA GLY A 9 -38.38 -23.47 12.45
C GLY A 9 -37.72 -22.21 11.86
N PRO A 10 -36.86 -22.34 10.85
CA PRO A 10 -36.14 -21.19 10.28
C PRO A 10 -37.06 -20.31 9.43
N LEU A 11 -37.07 -19.00 9.70
CA LEU A 11 -37.63 -17.98 8.81
C LEU A 11 -36.58 -17.57 7.75
N PRO A 12 -36.95 -17.41 6.47
CA PRO A 12 -36.02 -17.01 5.41
C PRO A 12 -35.88 -15.49 5.35
N GLY A 13 -34.64 -14.98 5.33
CA GLY A 13 -34.40 -13.55 5.17
C GLY A 13 -32.92 -13.21 5.32
N VAL A 14 -32.34 -12.70 4.24
CA VAL A 14 -30.94 -12.25 4.15
C VAL A 14 -30.64 -11.23 5.24
N ARG A 15 -29.66 -11.51 6.11
CA ARG A 15 -28.97 -10.49 6.90
C ARG A 15 -27.54 -10.39 6.39
N GLU A 16 -27.23 -9.27 5.75
CA GLU A 16 -25.86 -8.85 5.47
C GLU A 16 -25.10 -8.67 6.79
N ARG A 17 -23.94 -9.33 6.91
CA ARG A 17 -22.87 -8.97 7.85
C ARG A 17 -21.58 -9.00 7.06
N GLU A 18 -21.10 -7.83 6.63
CA GLU A 18 -19.73 -7.65 6.19
C GLU A 18 -18.87 -7.44 7.44
N SER A 19 -17.92 -8.35 7.69
CA SER A 19 -16.84 -8.17 8.65
C SER A 19 -15.52 -8.05 7.89
N ALA A 20 -14.86 -6.91 7.98
CA ALA A 20 -13.54 -6.67 7.39
C ALA A 20 -12.49 -6.74 8.50
N THR A 21 -11.76 -7.86 8.56
CA THR A 21 -10.31 -8.03 8.79
C THR A 21 -10.03 -9.47 9.24
N GLY A 22 -8.93 -10.02 8.73
CA GLY A 22 -8.53 -11.41 8.93
C GLY A 22 -8.41 -12.14 7.58
N LYS A 23 -7.35 -12.94 7.41
CA LYS A 23 -7.15 -13.83 6.26
C LYS A 23 -8.48 -14.52 5.91
N VAL A 24 -9.05 -14.14 4.78
CA VAL A 24 -10.39 -14.59 4.39
C VAL A 24 -10.30 -15.99 3.79
N PHE A 25 -10.73 -17.01 4.54
CA PHE A 25 -11.15 -18.30 3.98
C PHE A 25 -12.65 -18.20 3.67
N LEU A 26 -13.02 -17.97 2.40
CA LEU A 26 -14.42 -17.76 2.02
C LEU A 26 -14.98 -18.94 1.22
N ASN A 27 -16.00 -19.58 1.79
CA ASN A 27 -16.88 -20.53 1.14
C ASN A 27 -18.26 -19.87 0.97
N ILE A 28 -18.58 -19.26 -0.19
CA ILE A 28 -19.84 -18.50 -0.35
C ILE A 28 -20.49 -18.62 -1.75
N ARG A 29 -21.82 -18.82 -1.73
CA ARG A 29 -22.79 -18.88 -2.84
C ARG A 29 -23.27 -17.49 -3.33
N ARG A 30 -23.83 -17.51 -4.55
CA ARG A 30 -24.17 -16.44 -5.53
C ARG A 30 -24.98 -15.22 -5.04
N GLY A 31 -24.71 -14.06 -5.65
CA GLY A 31 -25.62 -12.90 -5.84
C GLY A 31 -25.00 -11.76 -6.70
N ALA A 32 -25.72 -11.29 -7.73
CA ALA A 32 -25.40 -10.32 -8.82
C ALA A 32 -25.24 -8.83 -8.39
N ARG A 33 -24.84 -7.77 -9.14
CA ARG A 33 -24.28 -7.44 -10.50
C ARG A 33 -23.89 -5.91 -10.52
N GLY A 34 -23.07 -5.48 -11.51
CA GLY A 34 -22.88 -4.07 -12.00
C GLY A 34 -21.60 -3.36 -11.52
N GLY A 35 -20.85 -2.46 -12.20
CA GLY A 35 -20.70 -1.94 -13.58
C GLY A 35 -19.79 -0.67 -13.51
N ILE A 36 -18.50 -0.72 -13.93
CA ILE A 36 -17.75 0.11 -14.95
C ILE A 36 -17.72 1.66 -14.69
N LEU A 37 -16.60 2.42 -14.65
CA LEU A 37 -15.64 2.94 -15.67
C LEU A 37 -14.63 3.85 -14.89
N GLY A 38 -13.33 4.04 -15.18
CA GLY A 38 -12.67 4.65 -16.36
C GLY A 38 -11.35 5.35 -15.90
N ASP A 39 -10.33 5.35 -16.77
CA ASP A 39 -8.95 5.88 -16.61
C ASP A 39 -8.87 7.41 -16.74
N PRO A 40 -7.81 8.12 -16.28
CA PRO A 40 -6.70 8.43 -17.20
C PRO A 40 -5.29 8.63 -16.57
N GLY A 41 -4.26 8.27 -17.35
CA GLY A 41 -3.29 9.24 -17.89
C GLY A 41 -2.20 9.81 -16.98
N GLY A 42 -0.94 9.50 -17.29
CA GLY A 42 0.26 9.95 -16.59
C GLY A 42 0.78 11.34 -16.99
N MET A 43 1.76 11.84 -16.23
CA MET A 43 2.69 12.89 -16.67
C MET A 43 3.97 12.86 -15.82
N SER A 44 5.09 12.93 -16.52
CA SER A 44 6.47 12.80 -16.04
C SER A 44 7.10 14.12 -15.58
N ALA A 45 8.00 13.96 -14.61
CA ALA A 45 9.16 14.74 -14.20
C ALA A 45 9.53 16.06 -14.91
N PHE A 46 9.82 17.08 -14.10
CA PHE A 46 10.78 18.15 -14.41
C PHE A 46 11.64 18.44 -13.17
N ALA A 47 12.97 18.33 -13.33
CA ALA A 47 13.96 18.79 -12.35
C ALA A 47 14.51 20.16 -12.80
N PRO A 48 14.69 21.16 -11.90
CA PRO A 48 15.22 22.45 -12.32
C PRO A 48 16.75 22.54 -12.12
N PHE A 49 17.38 23.08 -13.17
CA PHE A 49 18.77 23.54 -13.22
C PHE A 49 19.03 24.70 -12.24
N ARG A 50 20.18 24.74 -11.58
CA ARG A 50 20.64 25.87 -10.74
C ARG A 50 21.87 26.55 -11.36
N PRO A 51 21.85 27.86 -11.64
CA PRO A 51 23.06 28.63 -11.84
C PRO A 51 23.48 29.35 -10.55
N MET A 52 24.78 29.34 -10.29
CA MET A 52 25.49 29.93 -9.16
C MET A 52 25.81 31.40 -9.47
N GLY A 53 25.49 32.33 -8.56
CA GLY A 53 25.85 33.75 -8.70
C GLY A 53 25.16 34.67 -7.67
N LEU A 54 25.99 35.47 -6.98
CA LEU A 54 25.71 36.45 -5.91
C LEU A 54 25.00 35.92 -4.66
N THR A 55 25.47 36.34 -3.47
CA THR A 55 24.90 35.95 -2.19
C THR A 55 23.40 36.27 -2.16
N HIS A 56 22.60 35.24 -1.86
CA HIS A 56 21.13 35.23 -2.00
C HIS A 56 20.40 36.42 -1.36
N GLY A 57 21.00 37.08 -0.37
CA GLY A 57 20.42 38.23 0.33
C GLY A 57 20.38 39.52 -0.51
N VAL A 58 21.45 39.83 -1.25
CA VAL A 58 21.57 41.12 -1.98
C VAL A 58 20.67 41.12 -3.22
N ARG A 59 20.66 40.01 -3.96
CA ARG A 59 19.80 39.81 -5.15
C ARG A 59 18.30 39.82 -4.79
N ARG A 60 17.93 39.43 -3.56
CA ARG A 60 16.54 39.45 -3.06
C ARG A 60 16.01 40.86 -2.76
N MET A 61 16.88 41.84 -2.50
CA MET A 61 16.46 43.24 -2.24
C MET A 61 16.51 44.13 -3.48
N LEU A 62 17.40 43.83 -4.44
CA LEU A 62 17.54 44.62 -5.67
C LEU A 62 16.34 44.48 -6.63
N LEU A 63 15.78 43.27 -6.73
CA LEU A 63 14.63 42.99 -7.60
C LEU A 63 13.35 43.78 -7.22
N PRO A 64 12.88 43.79 -5.96
CA PRO A 64 11.71 44.57 -5.58
C PRO A 64 11.95 46.09 -5.65
N LEU A 65 13.19 46.55 -5.44
CA LEU A 65 13.55 47.96 -5.62
C LEU A 65 13.46 48.40 -7.09
N PHE A 66 13.97 47.59 -8.02
CA PHE A 66 13.84 47.85 -9.46
C PHE A 66 12.37 47.81 -9.92
N VAL A 67 11.58 46.88 -9.39
CA VAL A 67 10.14 46.81 -9.66
C VAL A 67 9.41 48.04 -9.10
N ALA A 68 9.77 48.53 -7.91
CA ALA A 68 9.20 49.74 -7.33
C ALA A 68 9.53 50.99 -8.16
N LEU A 69 10.77 51.14 -8.62
CA LEU A 69 11.19 52.24 -9.49
C LEU A 69 10.51 52.19 -10.86
N GLY A 70 10.38 50.99 -11.45
CA GLY A 70 9.64 50.77 -12.69
C GLY A 70 8.14 51.06 -12.54
N ALA A 71 7.53 50.65 -11.43
CA ALA A 71 6.13 50.94 -11.12
C ALA A 71 5.88 52.43 -10.90
N ALA A 72 6.79 53.14 -10.22
CA ALA A 72 6.70 54.59 -10.04
C ALA A 72 6.82 55.35 -11.37
N GLY A 73 7.76 54.94 -12.24
CA GLY A 73 7.89 55.51 -13.59
C GLY A 73 6.65 55.26 -14.46
N ALA A 74 6.07 54.06 -14.38
CA ALA A 74 4.83 53.72 -15.08
C ALA A 74 3.61 54.49 -14.53
N LEU A 75 3.56 54.81 -13.23
CA LEU A 75 2.50 55.62 -12.61
C LEU A 75 2.51 57.07 -13.10
N VAL A 76 3.71 57.64 -13.24
CA VAL A 76 3.91 59.00 -13.80
C VAL A 76 3.50 59.06 -15.27
N LEU A 77 3.82 58.02 -16.05
CA LEU A 77 3.42 57.90 -17.46
C LEU A 77 1.92 57.62 -17.63
N ALA A 78 1.30 56.84 -16.72
CA ALA A 78 -0.12 56.51 -16.78
C ALA A 78 -1.02 57.68 -16.36
N TRP A 79 -0.59 58.50 -15.38
CA TRP A 79 -1.32 59.69 -14.93
C TRP A 79 -1.53 60.72 -16.04
N ALA A 80 -0.63 60.76 -17.02
CA ALA A 80 -0.69 61.68 -18.15
C ALA A 80 -1.55 61.19 -19.33
N VAL A 81 -1.92 59.90 -19.42
CA VAL A 81 -2.44 59.31 -20.67
C VAL A 81 -3.71 58.45 -20.50
N SER A 82 -4.01 57.86 -19.33
CA SER A 82 -5.08 56.86 -19.24
C SER A 82 -5.73 56.68 -17.84
N PRO A 83 -7.06 56.40 -17.76
CA PRO A 83 -7.77 56.14 -16.49
C PRO A 83 -7.41 54.81 -15.80
N TRP A 84 -6.45 54.04 -16.32
CA TRP A 84 -6.03 52.74 -15.76
C TRP A 84 -4.98 52.85 -14.62
N TRP A 85 -4.77 54.06 -14.08
CA TRP A 85 -3.85 54.34 -12.97
C TRP A 85 -4.12 53.48 -11.72
N TRP A 86 -5.35 53.01 -11.52
CA TRP A 86 -5.71 52.13 -10.41
C TRP A 86 -4.97 50.78 -10.46
N ALA A 87 -4.68 50.24 -11.65
CA ALA A 87 -3.90 49.00 -11.79
C ALA A 87 -2.45 49.20 -11.36
N ALA A 88 -1.87 50.37 -11.67
CA ALA A 88 -0.54 50.76 -11.21
C ALA A 88 -0.50 50.96 -9.68
N ALA A 89 -1.56 51.53 -9.09
CA ALA A 89 -1.70 51.67 -7.64
C ALA A 89 -1.75 50.30 -6.92
N VAL A 90 -2.45 49.31 -7.48
CA VAL A 90 -2.48 47.94 -6.94
C VAL A 90 -1.10 47.29 -6.98
N LEU A 91 -0.38 47.43 -8.10
CA LEU A 91 0.99 46.90 -8.23
C LEU A 91 1.97 47.58 -7.26
N LEU A 92 1.82 48.89 -7.05
CA LEU A 92 2.61 49.64 -6.07
C LEU A 92 2.34 49.15 -4.64
N ALA A 93 1.07 48.94 -4.28
CA ALA A 93 0.68 48.43 -2.97
C ALA A 93 1.22 47.02 -2.71
N LEU A 94 1.17 46.13 -3.71
CA LEU A 94 1.77 44.79 -3.63
C LEU A 94 3.30 44.88 -3.51
N THR A 95 3.94 45.79 -4.22
CA THR A 95 5.39 45.97 -4.13
C THR A 95 5.79 46.49 -2.74
N ALA A 96 5.06 47.45 -2.19
CA ALA A 96 5.27 47.96 -0.83
C ALA A 96 5.07 46.84 0.23
N LEU A 97 4.04 46.00 0.07
CA LEU A 97 3.81 44.84 0.92
C LEU A 97 4.95 43.82 0.83
N ALA A 98 5.47 43.55 -0.37
CA ALA A 98 6.62 42.66 -0.57
C ALA A 98 7.89 43.20 0.13
N VAL A 99 8.14 44.51 0.04
CA VAL A 99 9.27 45.17 0.72
C VAL A 99 9.11 45.05 2.24
N ARG A 100 7.91 45.29 2.77
CA ARG A 100 7.60 45.09 4.20
C ARG A 100 7.85 43.65 4.64
N ASP A 101 7.40 42.66 3.87
CA ASP A 101 7.59 41.24 4.14
C ASP A 101 9.07 40.83 4.19
N LEU A 102 9.90 41.44 3.33
CA LEU A 102 11.35 41.23 3.28
C LEU A 102 12.09 41.89 4.46
N ALA A 103 11.65 43.09 4.87
CA ALA A 103 12.31 43.86 5.92
C ALA A 103 11.98 43.37 7.33
N GLN A 104 10.78 42.85 7.55
CA GLN A 104 10.34 42.41 8.87
C GLN A 104 11.10 41.16 9.35
N ARG A 105 11.43 41.10 10.65
CA ARG A 105 12.23 40.02 11.26
C ARG A 105 11.41 39.00 12.05
N ARG A 106 10.10 39.23 12.23
CA ARG A 106 9.24 38.44 13.12
C ARG A 106 8.72 37.15 12.48
N HIS A 107 8.48 37.14 11.17
CA HIS A 107 7.87 36.03 10.45
C HIS A 107 8.80 35.51 9.35
N ALA A 108 9.53 34.42 9.62
CA ALA A 108 10.48 33.82 8.69
C ALA A 108 9.83 33.39 7.34
N VAL A 109 8.56 32.97 7.37
CA VAL A 109 7.82 32.52 6.18
C VAL A 109 7.57 33.67 5.19
N LEU A 110 7.07 34.81 5.67
CA LEU A 110 6.82 35.99 4.83
C LEU A 110 8.14 36.55 4.26
N ARG A 111 9.22 36.49 5.05
CA ARG A 111 10.56 36.93 4.60
C ARG A 111 11.14 36.03 3.50
N ASN A 112 10.88 34.72 3.55
CA ASN A 112 11.38 33.78 2.56
C ASN A 112 10.50 33.70 1.30
N ARG A 113 9.21 34.05 1.41
CA ARG A 113 8.25 34.12 0.29
C ARG A 113 7.33 35.35 0.43
N PRO A 114 7.82 36.56 0.08
CA PRO A 114 7.03 37.79 0.11
C PRO A 114 5.78 37.67 -0.76
N LEU A 115 4.66 38.26 -0.36
CA LEU A 115 3.34 38.17 -1.02
C LEU A 115 2.71 36.77 -0.99
N LEU A 116 3.40 35.75 -1.52
CA LEU A 116 2.91 34.37 -1.59
C LEU A 116 2.68 33.75 -0.20
N GLY A 117 3.44 34.17 0.81
CA GLY A 117 3.27 33.71 2.18
C GLY A 117 1.92 34.12 2.79
N HIS A 118 1.27 35.19 2.30
CA HIS A 118 -0.08 35.57 2.74
C HIS A 118 -1.16 34.63 2.18
N LEU A 119 -0.92 34.04 1.00
CA LEU A 119 -1.82 33.07 0.36
C LEU A 119 -1.70 31.65 0.93
N ARG A 120 -0.78 31.41 1.89
CA ARG A 120 -0.56 30.08 2.48
C ARG A 120 -1.81 29.49 3.14
N PHE A 121 -2.73 30.34 3.60
CA PHE A 121 -3.97 29.90 4.23
C PHE A 121 -5.01 29.42 3.22
N LEU A 122 -4.87 29.80 1.94
CA LEU A 122 -5.67 29.30 0.82
C LEU A 122 -5.10 27.97 0.30
N LEU A 123 -3.77 27.85 0.27
CA LEU A 123 -3.07 26.63 -0.11
C LEU A 123 -2.88 25.74 1.13
N ARG A 124 -3.95 25.15 1.65
CA ARG A 124 -3.91 24.28 2.85
C ARG A 124 -3.29 22.91 2.53
N PRO A 125 -2.02 22.63 2.89
CA PRO A 125 -1.39 21.34 2.59
C PRO A 125 -1.58 20.32 3.71
N TYR A 126 -1.96 20.78 4.90
CA TYR A 126 -2.06 19.99 6.12
C TYR A 126 -3.43 20.16 6.77
N ASP A 127 -3.90 19.07 7.38
CA ASP A 127 -5.12 19.05 8.18
C ASP A 127 -4.98 19.99 9.39
N ARG A 128 -6.13 20.41 9.95
CA ARG A 128 -6.20 21.33 11.09
C ARG A 128 -5.43 20.78 12.30
N ASP A 129 -5.52 19.47 12.52
CA ASP A 129 -4.96 18.81 13.70
C ASP A 129 -3.43 18.74 13.64
N VAL A 130 -2.87 18.34 12.49
CA VAL A 130 -1.42 18.35 12.24
C VAL A 130 -0.83 19.74 12.45
N ARG A 131 -1.57 20.77 12.05
CA ARG A 131 -1.14 22.16 12.22
C ARG A 131 -1.24 22.62 13.67
N GLY A 132 -2.29 22.23 14.40
CA GLY A 132 -2.45 22.49 15.83
C GLY A 132 -1.25 21.95 16.60
N LEU A 133 -0.94 20.67 16.40
CA LEU A 133 0.18 19.99 17.03
C LEU A 133 1.53 20.69 16.78
N VAL A 134 1.79 21.11 15.54
CA VAL A 134 3.04 21.82 15.19
C VAL A 134 3.12 23.18 15.88
N TYR A 135 2.02 23.92 15.97
CA TYR A 135 2.00 25.23 16.64
C TYR A 135 2.12 25.13 18.15
N GLU A 136 1.44 24.16 18.77
CA GLU A 136 1.51 23.91 20.21
C GLU A 136 2.93 23.52 20.64
N ARG A 137 3.58 22.60 19.89
CA ARG A 137 4.98 22.23 20.13
C ARG A 137 5.94 23.39 19.89
N ALA A 138 5.75 24.17 18.83
CA ALA A 138 6.60 25.33 18.54
C ALA A 138 6.41 26.47 19.57
N GLY A 139 5.26 26.53 20.24
CA GLY A 139 4.96 27.47 21.31
C GLY A 139 5.49 27.05 22.68
N GLY A 140 6.12 25.87 22.80
CA GLY A 140 6.64 25.37 24.08
C GLY A 140 5.54 24.95 25.06
N VAL A 141 4.32 24.68 24.56
CA VAL A 141 3.24 24.15 25.39
C VAL A 141 3.46 22.64 25.49
N GLU A 142 3.81 22.15 26.67
CA GLU A 142 3.70 20.72 26.97
C GLU A 142 2.21 20.37 27.02
N VAL A 143 1.75 19.61 26.02
CA VAL A 143 0.38 19.13 25.97
C VAL A 143 0.40 17.69 26.46
N GLU A 144 -0.03 17.47 27.69
CA GLU A 144 -0.54 16.17 28.12
C GLU A 144 -1.84 15.93 27.35
N GLU A 145 -1.75 15.26 26.22
CA GLU A 145 -2.93 14.86 25.46
C GLU A 145 -3.54 13.65 26.19
N PRO A 146 -4.79 13.72 26.67
CA PRO A 146 -5.42 12.57 27.29
C PRO A 146 -5.48 11.42 26.29
N PHE A 147 -5.25 10.19 26.76
CA PHE A 147 -5.37 8.96 25.96
C PHE A 147 -6.82 8.81 25.47
N GLY A 148 -7.12 9.42 24.34
CA GLY A 148 -8.44 9.45 23.72
C GLY A 148 -8.27 9.51 22.21
N THR A 149 -9.22 8.91 21.49
CA THR A 149 -9.23 8.97 20.02
C THR A 149 -10.01 10.21 19.57
N GLY A 150 -9.37 11.05 18.76
CA GLY A 150 -10.06 12.13 18.03
C GLY A 150 -10.88 11.62 16.84
N LEU A 151 -10.89 10.30 16.60
CA LEU A 151 -11.65 9.67 15.52
C LEU A 151 -13.09 9.43 15.96
N ASP A 152 -14.02 9.66 15.05
CA ASP A 152 -15.42 9.32 15.25
C ASP A 152 -15.59 7.80 15.18
N LEU A 153 -15.62 7.16 16.35
CA LEU A 153 -15.76 5.71 16.52
C LEU A 153 -17.08 5.17 15.96
N TYR A 154 -18.09 6.03 15.84
CA TYR A 154 -19.42 5.66 15.36
C TYR A 154 -19.62 6.00 13.87
N ALA A 155 -18.60 6.56 13.22
CA ALA A 155 -18.66 6.81 11.79
C ALA A 155 -18.79 5.49 11.02
N ASP A 156 -19.65 5.48 10.00
CA ASP A 156 -19.81 4.33 9.12
C ASP A 156 -18.45 3.88 8.55
N GLY A 157 -18.10 2.62 8.77
CA GLY A 157 -16.85 2.02 8.33
C GLY A 157 -15.65 2.21 9.27
N TYR A 158 -15.86 2.78 10.47
CA TYR A 158 -14.88 2.70 11.55
C TYR A 158 -14.89 1.30 12.16
N GLU A 159 -13.73 0.64 12.20
CA GLU A 159 -13.57 -0.72 12.72
C GLU A 159 -12.92 -0.67 14.11
N TYR A 160 -13.51 -1.37 15.08
CA TYR A 160 -12.94 -1.55 16.42
C TYR A 160 -13.22 -2.96 16.93
N LEU A 161 -12.44 -3.41 17.90
CA LEU A 161 -12.63 -4.71 18.55
C LEU A 161 -13.54 -4.52 19.76
N GLU A 162 -14.67 -5.24 19.77
CA GLU A 162 -15.54 -5.31 20.95
C GLU A 162 -14.98 -6.32 21.95
N PRO A 163 -14.83 -5.95 23.24
CA PRO A 163 -14.44 -6.90 24.26
C PRO A 163 -15.52 -7.97 24.42
N SER A 164 -15.10 -9.22 24.57
CA SER A 164 -16.02 -10.31 24.90
C SER A 164 -16.43 -10.21 26.38
N MET A 165 -17.74 -10.19 26.66
CA MET A 165 -18.26 -10.32 28.03
C MET A 165 -18.06 -11.72 28.64
N ARG A 166 -17.67 -12.70 27.82
CA ARG A 166 -17.29 -14.04 28.24
C ARG A 166 -15.81 -14.25 27.90
N PRO A 167 -14.88 -13.79 28.75
CA PRO A 167 -13.47 -14.09 28.56
C PRO A 167 -13.27 -15.61 28.60
N VAL A 168 -12.35 -16.09 27.78
CA VAL A 168 -11.88 -17.47 27.80
C VAL A 168 -10.46 -17.48 28.33
N GLU A 169 -10.05 -18.59 28.93
CA GLU A 169 -8.67 -18.78 29.35
C GLU A 169 -7.75 -18.70 28.14
N MET A 170 -6.63 -18.00 28.29
CA MET A 170 -5.66 -17.87 27.22
C MET A 170 -4.94 -19.21 27.06
N PRO A 171 -4.88 -19.78 25.83
CA PRO A 171 -4.18 -21.04 25.62
C PRO A 171 -2.69 -20.88 25.93
N ASP A 172 -2.08 -21.95 26.44
CA ASP A 172 -0.63 -22.00 26.75
C ASP A 172 0.22 -21.87 25.48
N GLU A 173 -0.28 -22.39 24.36
CA GLU A 173 0.36 -22.31 23.06
C GLU A 173 -0.32 -21.27 22.16
N PRO A 174 0.46 -20.55 21.33
CA PRO A 174 -0.10 -19.62 20.36
C PRO A 174 -1.08 -20.32 19.40
N PRO A 175 -2.25 -19.71 19.10
CA PRO A 175 -3.19 -20.29 18.18
C PRO A 175 -2.60 -20.40 16.76
N VAL A 176 -2.87 -21.52 16.10
CA VAL A 176 -2.49 -21.80 14.71
C VAL A 176 -3.72 -22.06 13.85
N VAL A 177 -3.56 -21.90 12.54
CA VAL A 177 -4.56 -22.24 11.54
C VAL A 177 -4.02 -23.32 10.61
N ARG A 178 -4.77 -24.41 10.49
CA ARG A 178 -4.49 -25.49 9.55
C ARG A 178 -4.67 -25.00 8.11
N VAL A 179 -3.57 -24.93 7.37
CA VAL A 179 -3.51 -24.61 5.95
C VAL A 179 -3.37 -25.90 5.16
N GLY A 180 -4.24 -26.12 4.16
CA GLY A 180 -4.32 -27.38 3.43
C GLY A 180 -5.76 -27.87 3.35
N GLY A 181 -6.35 -27.80 2.16
CA GLY A 181 -7.66 -28.41 1.88
C GLY A 181 -7.57 -29.92 1.64
N PRO A 182 -8.69 -30.58 1.29
CA PRO A 182 -8.73 -32.04 1.07
C PRO A 182 -7.74 -32.56 0.02
N ASP A 183 -7.40 -31.73 -0.96
CA ASP A 183 -6.46 -32.08 -2.04
C ASP A 183 -4.98 -31.89 -1.65
N CYS A 184 -4.70 -31.51 -0.40
CA CYS A 184 -3.35 -31.31 0.15
C CYS A 184 -2.92 -32.55 0.93
N THR A 185 -1.76 -33.12 0.58
CA THR A 185 -1.22 -34.30 1.27
C THR A 185 -0.28 -33.91 2.42
N GLN A 186 0.24 -32.69 2.42
CA GLN A 186 1.16 -32.17 3.43
C GLN A 186 0.61 -30.86 4.01
N PRO A 187 -0.45 -30.89 4.83
CA PRO A 187 -0.98 -29.69 5.44
C PRO A 187 0.02 -29.05 6.42
N TYR A 188 -0.13 -27.74 6.66
CA TYR A 188 0.76 -26.96 7.52
C TYR A 188 -0.05 -26.17 8.57
N ASP A 189 0.34 -26.27 9.84
CA ASP A 189 -0.25 -25.48 10.92
C ASP A 189 0.49 -24.15 11.04
N MET A 190 -0.14 -23.09 10.52
CA MET A 190 0.48 -21.78 10.41
C MET A 190 0.10 -20.88 11.59
N ALA A 191 1.06 -20.16 12.15
CA ALA A 191 0.78 -19.07 13.08
C ALA A 191 -0.20 -18.03 12.49
N LEU A 192 -0.99 -17.36 13.32
CA LEU A 192 -1.91 -16.33 12.83
C LEU A 192 -1.16 -15.16 12.17
N LEU A 193 -0.04 -14.76 12.77
CA LEU A 193 0.86 -13.69 12.30
C LEU A 193 2.13 -14.29 11.69
N ASN A 194 2.52 -13.80 10.52
CA ASN A 194 3.68 -14.27 9.76
C ASN A 194 4.38 -13.07 9.12
N VAL A 195 5.63 -13.26 8.68
CA VAL A 195 6.36 -12.21 7.97
C VAL A 195 5.84 -12.13 6.53
N SER A 196 5.35 -10.95 6.15
CA SER A 196 4.81 -10.69 4.82
C SER A 196 5.89 -10.72 3.74
N ALA A 197 5.46 -11.02 2.52
CA ALA A 197 6.29 -11.17 1.33
C ALA A 197 7.15 -9.94 1.02
N MET A 198 8.46 -10.08 1.05
CA MET A 198 9.41 -9.03 0.68
C MET A 198 10.63 -9.62 -0.03
N SER A 199 10.85 -9.21 -1.28
CA SER A 199 11.84 -9.84 -2.14
C SER A 199 13.30 -9.58 -1.72
N PHE A 200 14.15 -10.60 -1.86
CA PHE A 200 15.60 -10.43 -1.85
C PHE A 200 16.04 -9.51 -3.00
N GLY A 201 16.79 -8.45 -2.67
CA GLY A 201 17.13 -7.34 -3.57
C GLY A 201 16.33 -6.07 -3.32
N ALA A 202 15.07 -6.19 -2.88
CA ALA A 202 14.36 -5.08 -2.24
C ALA A 202 14.85 -4.92 -0.79
N LEU A 203 14.98 -6.04 -0.08
CA LEU A 203 15.66 -6.13 1.20
C LEU A 203 17.11 -6.60 1.03
N SER A 204 17.96 -6.22 1.99
CA SER A 204 19.34 -6.70 2.08
C SER A 204 19.39 -8.17 2.52
N SER A 205 20.53 -8.83 2.27
CA SER A 205 20.81 -10.18 2.75
C SER A 205 20.66 -10.30 4.27
N HIS A 206 21.18 -9.33 5.03
CA HIS A 206 21.06 -9.29 6.48
C HIS A 206 19.62 -9.18 6.97
N ALA A 207 18.78 -8.38 6.30
CA ALA A 207 17.37 -8.25 6.66
C ALA A 207 16.62 -9.58 6.43
N ILE A 208 16.83 -10.23 5.29
CA ILE A 208 16.23 -11.55 5.00
C ILE A 208 16.67 -12.59 6.03
N LEU A 209 17.97 -12.66 6.34
CA LEU A 209 18.49 -13.60 7.33
C LEU A 209 17.94 -13.34 8.74
N ALA A 210 17.80 -12.07 9.13
CA ALA A 210 17.22 -11.69 10.41
C ALA A 210 15.75 -12.09 10.51
N LEU A 211 14.96 -11.85 9.44
CA LEU A 211 13.56 -12.27 9.37
C LEU A 211 13.42 -13.79 9.44
N SER A 212 14.28 -14.54 8.74
CA SER A 212 14.21 -16.01 8.72
C SER A 212 14.58 -16.61 10.08
N ARG A 213 15.61 -16.06 10.74
CA ARG A 213 15.93 -16.43 12.13
C ARG A 213 14.83 -16.07 13.11
N GLY A 214 14.22 -14.89 12.94
CA GLY A 214 13.07 -14.48 13.75
C GLY A 214 11.88 -15.43 13.59
N ALA A 215 11.60 -15.86 12.36
CA ALA A 215 10.61 -16.87 12.03
C ALA A 215 10.88 -18.22 12.72
N ALA A 216 12.13 -18.69 12.69
CA ALA A 216 12.55 -19.91 13.38
C ALA A 216 12.33 -19.82 14.90
N LEU A 217 12.76 -18.71 15.52
CA LEU A 217 12.64 -18.50 16.97
C LEU A 217 11.19 -18.32 17.42
N GLY A 218 10.35 -17.70 16.59
CA GLY A 218 8.98 -17.37 16.91
C GLY A 218 7.93 -18.38 16.46
N GLY A 219 8.33 -19.46 15.77
CA GLY A 219 7.40 -20.47 15.27
C GLY A 219 6.39 -19.94 14.25
N PHE A 220 6.78 -18.98 13.42
CA PHE A 220 5.95 -18.44 12.34
C PHE A 220 6.68 -18.50 11.00
N ALA A 221 5.95 -18.43 9.88
CA ALA A 221 6.55 -18.51 8.57
C ALA A 221 7.01 -17.14 8.04
N GLN A 222 8.00 -17.16 7.15
CA GLN A 222 8.39 -16.02 6.33
C GLN A 222 8.00 -16.25 4.87
N ASP A 223 7.34 -15.26 4.28
CA ASP A 223 7.11 -15.23 2.85
C ASP A 223 8.30 -14.58 2.12
N THR A 224 8.83 -15.27 1.10
CA THR A 224 10.04 -14.87 0.36
C THR A 224 9.82 -13.65 -0.55
N GLY A 225 8.57 -13.33 -0.88
CA GLY A 225 8.24 -12.45 -1.99
C GLY A 225 8.72 -12.96 -3.35
N GLU A 226 8.51 -12.13 -4.37
CA GLU A 226 8.78 -12.49 -5.77
C GLU A 226 10.27 -12.61 -6.14
N GLY A 227 11.20 -12.41 -5.20
CA GLY A 227 12.63 -12.32 -5.48
C GLY A 227 13.33 -13.64 -5.77
N GLY A 228 12.60 -14.73 -5.81
CA GLY A 228 13.14 -16.09 -5.78
C GLY A 228 13.48 -16.53 -4.35
N LEU A 229 13.88 -17.80 -4.23
CA LEU A 229 14.32 -18.41 -2.98
C LEU A 229 15.85 -18.31 -2.89
N SER A 230 16.34 -17.47 -1.97
CA SER A 230 17.79 -17.26 -1.77
C SER A 230 18.33 -18.06 -0.58
N ASP A 231 19.65 -18.30 -0.58
CA ASP A 231 20.38 -18.93 0.52
C ASP A 231 20.16 -18.24 1.87
N HIS A 232 19.99 -16.91 1.87
CA HIS A 232 19.69 -16.13 3.09
C HIS A 232 18.34 -16.49 3.72
N HIS A 233 17.37 -16.96 2.94
CA HIS A 233 16.10 -17.48 3.48
C HIS A 233 16.33 -18.82 4.17
N LEU A 234 17.07 -19.73 3.52
CA LEU A 234 17.29 -21.11 3.99
C LEU A 234 18.16 -21.14 5.25
N ARG A 235 19.21 -20.31 5.31
CA ARG A 235 20.17 -20.28 6.43
C ARG A 235 19.59 -19.83 7.76
N GLY A 236 18.41 -19.20 7.77
CA GLY A 236 17.78 -18.76 9.02
C GLY A 236 17.00 -19.87 9.73
N GLY A 237 16.67 -20.97 9.04
CA GLY A 237 15.99 -22.13 9.60
C GLY A 237 14.50 -21.95 9.88
N GLY A 238 13.91 -20.82 9.48
CA GLY A 238 12.47 -20.56 9.63
C GLY A 238 11.66 -21.23 8.53
N ASP A 239 10.40 -21.52 8.83
CA ASP A 239 9.45 -22.03 7.83
C ASP A 239 9.20 -20.98 6.74
N LEU A 240 9.10 -21.42 5.49
CA LEU A 240 8.98 -20.53 4.34
C LEU A 240 7.68 -20.72 3.57
N ILE A 241 7.10 -19.58 3.18
CA ILE A 241 6.10 -19.50 2.12
C ILE A 241 6.84 -19.01 0.87
N TRP A 242 7.04 -19.88 -0.12
CA TRP A 242 7.72 -19.49 -1.34
C TRP A 242 6.74 -18.79 -2.29
N GLU A 243 6.90 -17.48 -2.46
CA GLU A 243 6.06 -16.66 -3.33
C GLU A 243 6.66 -16.51 -4.73
N ILE A 244 5.81 -16.74 -5.74
CA ILE A 244 6.17 -16.70 -7.16
C ILE A 244 5.36 -15.60 -7.84
N GLY A 245 6.05 -14.58 -8.34
CA GLY A 245 5.47 -13.53 -9.16
C GLY A 245 5.46 -13.87 -10.65
N SER A 246 4.93 -12.95 -11.46
CA SER A 246 4.84 -13.08 -12.93
C SER A 246 6.19 -13.15 -13.66
N GLY A 247 7.28 -12.77 -13.00
CA GLY A 247 8.65 -12.94 -13.52
C GLY A 247 9.24 -14.34 -13.31
N TYR A 248 8.55 -15.21 -12.56
CA TYR A 248 8.93 -16.58 -12.22
C TYR A 248 10.35 -16.71 -11.65
N PHE A 249 10.84 -15.70 -10.93
CA PHE A 249 12.21 -15.70 -10.43
C PHE A 249 12.48 -16.90 -9.51
N GLY A 250 13.61 -17.56 -9.75
CA GLY A 250 13.97 -18.81 -9.09
C GLY A 250 13.22 -20.05 -9.61
N CYS A 251 12.39 -19.96 -10.63
CA CYS A 251 11.82 -21.10 -11.36
C CYS A 251 11.47 -20.67 -12.80
N ARG A 252 12.46 -20.11 -13.50
CA ARG A 252 12.23 -19.50 -14.82
C ARG A 252 13.12 -20.07 -15.90
N THR A 253 12.57 -20.12 -17.11
CA THR A 253 13.38 -20.34 -18.32
C THR A 253 14.18 -19.07 -18.66
N PRO A 254 15.23 -19.17 -19.49
CA PRO A 254 15.96 -18.00 -19.98
C PRO A 254 15.05 -16.94 -20.64
N GLU A 255 13.98 -17.37 -21.31
CA GLU A 255 12.98 -16.52 -21.98
C GLU A 255 11.96 -15.90 -20.99
N GLY A 256 12.03 -16.27 -19.71
CA GLY A 256 11.13 -15.82 -18.66
C GLY A 256 9.80 -16.57 -18.59
N GLY A 257 9.76 -17.80 -19.11
CA GLY A 257 8.67 -18.74 -18.87
C GLY A 257 8.78 -19.40 -17.49
N PHE A 258 7.76 -20.16 -17.09
CA PHE A 258 7.78 -20.97 -15.86
C PHE A 258 8.52 -22.29 -16.11
N GLU A 259 9.55 -22.58 -15.32
CA GLU A 259 10.33 -23.82 -15.38
C GLU A 259 9.87 -24.80 -14.30
N ALA A 260 9.19 -25.87 -14.73
CA ALA A 260 8.50 -26.79 -13.83
C ALA A 260 9.47 -27.64 -13.00
N ARG A 261 10.62 -28.02 -13.56
CA ARG A 261 11.60 -28.83 -12.83
C ARG A 261 12.26 -28.03 -11.71
N GLU A 262 12.72 -26.81 -12.02
CA GLU A 262 13.32 -25.94 -11.02
C GLU A 262 12.33 -25.56 -9.92
N PHE A 263 11.05 -25.36 -10.28
CA PHE A 263 9.98 -25.20 -9.31
C PHE A 263 9.84 -26.42 -8.39
N ALA A 264 9.75 -27.63 -8.94
CA ALA A 264 9.60 -28.85 -8.15
C ALA A 264 10.79 -29.07 -7.20
N ASP A 265 12.03 -28.90 -7.70
CA ASP A 265 13.26 -29.09 -6.94
C ASP A 265 13.32 -28.15 -5.72
N LYS A 266 12.97 -26.87 -5.90
CA LYS A 266 12.95 -25.88 -4.81
C LYS A 266 11.76 -26.03 -3.89
N ALA A 267 10.58 -26.34 -4.43
CA ALA A 267 9.39 -26.58 -3.62
C ALA A 267 9.53 -27.85 -2.76
N ALA A 268 10.38 -28.81 -3.15
CA ALA A 268 10.66 -30.01 -2.37
C ALA A 268 11.49 -29.75 -1.10
N LEU A 269 12.20 -28.61 -1.02
CA LEU A 269 13.02 -28.26 0.15
C LEU A 269 12.19 -28.30 1.45
N PRO A 270 12.74 -28.85 2.54
CA PRO A 270 11.99 -29.05 3.79
C PRO A 270 11.58 -27.73 4.47
N GLU A 271 12.33 -26.65 4.26
CA GLU A 271 12.03 -25.31 4.76
C GLU A 271 10.80 -24.70 4.07
N VAL A 272 10.53 -25.06 2.81
CA VAL A 272 9.36 -24.57 2.08
C VAL A 272 8.13 -25.33 2.56
N LYS A 273 7.28 -24.68 3.34
CA LYS A 273 6.03 -25.27 3.87
C LYS A 273 4.82 -24.97 3.01
N CYS A 274 4.83 -23.86 2.28
CA CYS A 274 3.73 -23.44 1.40
C CYS A 274 4.29 -22.81 0.12
N VAL A 275 3.52 -22.87 -0.97
CA VAL A 275 3.82 -22.12 -2.21
C VAL A 275 2.68 -21.17 -2.54
N SER A 276 3.01 -19.96 -2.96
CA SER A 276 2.06 -18.87 -3.19
C SER A 276 2.29 -18.23 -4.56
N LEU A 277 1.25 -18.14 -5.38
CA LEU A 277 1.29 -17.44 -6.66
C LEU A 277 0.81 -16.00 -6.50
N LYS A 278 1.65 -15.00 -6.73
CA LYS A 278 1.27 -13.59 -6.59
C LYS A 278 0.65 -13.03 -7.86
N LEU A 279 -0.65 -12.74 -7.81
CA LEU A 279 -1.37 -12.08 -8.89
C LEU A 279 -1.27 -10.55 -8.83
N SER A 280 -1.20 -9.96 -7.62
CA SER A 280 -1.10 -8.50 -7.43
C SER A 280 -0.65 -8.11 -6.03
N GLN A 281 -0.21 -6.85 -5.87
CA GLN A 281 0.11 -6.20 -4.59
C GLN A 281 -0.51 -4.80 -4.49
N GLY A 282 -0.78 -4.32 -3.26
CA GLY A 282 -1.56 -3.09 -3.07
C GLY A 282 -0.79 -1.82 -3.34
N ALA A 283 0.54 -1.87 -3.21
CA ALA A 283 1.40 -0.75 -3.59
C ALA A 283 1.29 -0.44 -5.10
N GLN A 284 1.10 -1.48 -5.92
CA GLN A 284 1.20 -1.42 -7.37
C GLN A 284 0.28 -2.45 -8.02
N PRO A 285 -1.05 -2.27 -7.95
CA PRO A 285 -1.98 -3.20 -8.58
C PRO A 285 -1.92 -3.05 -10.11
N GLY A 286 -1.62 -4.14 -10.82
CA GLY A 286 -1.63 -4.18 -12.29
C GLY A 286 -0.29 -3.94 -12.99
N ILE A 287 0.81 -3.78 -12.25
CA ILE A 287 2.18 -3.79 -12.79
C ILE A 287 3.02 -4.85 -12.10
N GLY A 288 4.02 -5.37 -12.81
CA GLY A 288 4.99 -6.28 -12.23
C GLY A 288 6.02 -5.56 -11.36
N GLY A 289 6.68 -6.32 -10.48
CA GLY A 289 7.80 -5.81 -9.68
C GLY A 289 8.95 -5.31 -10.55
N VAL A 290 9.67 -4.30 -10.05
CA VAL A 290 10.86 -3.73 -10.69
C VAL A 290 12.02 -3.78 -9.73
N LEU A 291 13.16 -4.33 -10.16
CA LEU A 291 14.43 -4.23 -9.46
C LEU A 291 15.45 -3.52 -10.36
N PRO A 292 15.96 -2.33 -9.97
CA PRO A 292 17.00 -1.63 -10.71
C PRO A 292 18.26 -2.48 -10.90
N GLY A 293 18.88 -2.43 -12.07
CA GLY A 293 20.05 -3.26 -12.41
C GLY A 293 21.25 -3.04 -11.48
N VAL A 294 21.44 -1.82 -10.99
CA VAL A 294 22.48 -1.48 -9.99
C VAL A 294 22.34 -2.25 -8.67
N LYS A 295 21.15 -2.80 -8.37
CA LYS A 295 20.92 -3.65 -7.19
C LYS A 295 21.06 -5.14 -7.51
N VAL A 296 21.17 -5.53 -8.78
CA VAL A 296 21.22 -6.93 -9.20
C VAL A 296 22.67 -7.39 -9.11
N SER A 297 23.10 -7.70 -7.88
CA SER A 297 24.40 -8.32 -7.60
C SER A 297 24.44 -9.77 -8.08
N ALA A 298 25.63 -10.37 -8.15
CA ALA A 298 25.82 -11.79 -8.44
C ALA A 298 24.93 -12.72 -7.59
N GLU A 299 24.72 -12.42 -6.30
CA GLU A 299 23.83 -13.22 -5.44
C GLU A 299 22.37 -13.13 -5.86
N ILE A 300 21.90 -11.92 -6.19
CA ILE A 300 20.52 -11.68 -6.61
C ILE A 300 20.28 -12.28 -8.00
N ALA A 301 21.26 -12.14 -8.90
CA ALA A 301 21.27 -12.74 -10.24
C ALA A 301 21.08 -14.27 -10.14
N ARG A 302 21.85 -14.94 -9.29
CA ARG A 302 21.73 -16.39 -9.03
C ARG A 302 20.38 -16.78 -8.43
N ALA A 303 19.92 -16.06 -7.40
CA ALA A 303 18.64 -16.36 -6.76
C ALA A 303 17.43 -16.21 -7.72
N ARG A 304 17.53 -15.27 -8.66
CA ARG A 304 16.46 -14.94 -9.62
C ARG A 304 16.54 -15.70 -10.94
N GLY A 305 17.71 -16.21 -11.32
CA GLY A 305 17.96 -16.78 -12.65
C GLY A 305 18.00 -15.70 -13.74
N VAL A 306 18.71 -14.59 -13.49
CA VAL A 306 18.84 -13.45 -14.42
C VAL A 306 20.29 -12.98 -14.53
N PRO A 307 20.68 -12.26 -15.61
CA PRO A 307 22.03 -11.69 -15.73
C PRO A 307 22.34 -10.64 -14.65
N GLU A 308 23.58 -10.62 -14.17
CA GLU A 308 24.07 -9.63 -13.22
C GLU A 308 24.05 -8.21 -13.80
N GLY A 309 23.74 -7.21 -12.98
CA GLY A 309 23.73 -5.80 -13.37
C GLY A 309 22.56 -5.38 -14.27
N GLN A 310 21.75 -6.31 -14.78
CA GLN A 310 20.64 -6.01 -15.67
C GLN A 310 19.38 -5.67 -14.88
N ALA A 311 18.70 -4.58 -15.23
CA ALA A 311 17.43 -4.22 -14.61
C ALA A 311 16.37 -5.31 -14.88
N VAL A 312 15.63 -5.65 -13.84
CA VAL A 312 14.65 -6.73 -13.87
C VAL A 312 13.26 -6.12 -13.76
N VAL A 313 12.44 -6.33 -14.79
CA VAL A 313 11.04 -5.91 -14.83
C VAL A 313 10.17 -7.14 -15.03
N SER A 314 9.28 -7.41 -14.08
CA SER A 314 8.30 -8.48 -14.22
C SER A 314 7.17 -8.06 -15.16
N PRO A 315 6.63 -8.98 -15.98
CA PRO A 315 5.41 -8.73 -16.73
C PRO A 315 4.24 -8.35 -15.80
N PRO A 316 3.23 -7.59 -16.25
CA PRO A 316 2.08 -7.23 -15.42
C PRO A 316 1.11 -8.40 -15.17
N TYR A 317 1.30 -9.54 -15.85
CA TYR A 317 0.47 -10.73 -15.74
C TYR A 317 1.29 -12.01 -15.90
N HIS A 318 0.76 -13.12 -15.42
CA HIS A 318 1.32 -14.45 -15.65
C HIS A 318 1.04 -14.92 -17.07
N ARG A 319 2.06 -15.41 -17.78
CA ARG A 319 1.92 -15.89 -19.16
C ARG A 319 1.31 -17.31 -19.30
N VAL A 320 1.16 -18.02 -18.19
CA VAL A 320 0.76 -19.45 -18.18
C VAL A 320 -0.74 -19.67 -18.06
N PHE A 321 -1.51 -18.61 -17.87
CA PHE A 321 -2.97 -18.64 -17.86
C PHE A 321 -3.53 -17.28 -18.31
N SER A 322 -4.71 -17.30 -18.91
CA SER A 322 -5.46 -16.11 -19.32
C SER A 322 -6.87 -16.07 -18.70
N THR A 323 -7.33 -17.19 -18.14
CA THR A 323 -8.67 -17.31 -17.57
C THR A 323 -8.65 -17.76 -16.10
N PRO A 324 -9.72 -17.45 -15.32
CA PRO A 324 -9.82 -17.97 -13.95
C PRO A 324 -9.79 -19.50 -13.84
N ARG A 325 -10.26 -20.22 -14.87
CA ARG A 325 -10.22 -21.69 -14.93
C ARG A 325 -8.79 -22.18 -15.10
N GLU A 326 -8.06 -21.62 -16.06
CA GLU A 326 -6.64 -21.92 -16.27
C GLU A 326 -5.79 -21.58 -15.04
N LEU A 327 -6.09 -20.47 -14.33
CA LEU A 327 -5.45 -20.16 -13.05
C LEU A 327 -5.63 -21.29 -12.03
N VAL A 328 -6.86 -21.81 -11.87
CA VAL A 328 -7.14 -22.91 -10.93
C VAL A 328 -6.41 -24.19 -11.34
N CYS A 329 -6.42 -24.53 -12.63
CA CYS A 329 -5.66 -25.68 -13.13
C CYS A 329 -4.15 -25.50 -12.92
N PHE A 330 -3.63 -24.29 -13.10
CA PHE A 330 -2.22 -24.00 -12.85
C PHE A 330 -1.86 -24.12 -11.36
N LEU A 331 -2.72 -23.67 -10.45
CA LEU A 331 -2.53 -23.87 -9.01
C LEU A 331 -2.56 -25.36 -8.63
N ALA A 332 -3.41 -26.17 -9.29
CA ALA A 332 -3.42 -27.62 -9.11
C ALA A 332 -2.09 -28.24 -9.55
N ARG A 333 -1.58 -27.87 -10.73
CA ARG A 333 -0.26 -28.28 -11.22
C ARG A 333 0.87 -27.86 -10.29
N MET A 334 0.85 -26.63 -9.76
CA MET A 334 1.84 -26.18 -8.78
C MET A 334 1.80 -27.03 -7.50
N ARG A 335 0.61 -27.42 -7.03
CA ARG A 335 0.47 -28.32 -5.87
C ARG A 335 1.05 -29.71 -6.13
N GLU A 336 0.78 -30.28 -7.30
CA GLU A 336 1.35 -31.57 -7.71
C GLU A 336 2.88 -31.51 -7.75
N LEU A 337 3.43 -30.49 -8.41
CA LEU A 337 4.88 -30.27 -8.50
C LEU A 337 5.52 -29.99 -7.12
N ALA A 338 4.78 -29.38 -6.18
CA ALA A 338 5.23 -29.14 -4.82
C ALA A 338 5.08 -30.38 -3.90
N GLY A 339 4.78 -31.56 -4.45
CA GLY A 339 4.61 -32.79 -3.67
C GLY A 339 3.39 -32.79 -2.76
N GLY A 340 2.37 -31.99 -3.10
CA GLY A 340 1.11 -31.89 -2.36
C GLY A 340 1.13 -30.97 -1.14
N LYS A 341 2.15 -30.11 -1.02
CA LYS A 341 2.19 -28.99 -0.06
C LYS A 341 1.04 -27.99 -0.30
N PRO A 342 0.68 -27.14 0.67
CA PRO A 342 -0.37 -26.16 0.50
C PRO A 342 0.03 -25.13 -0.57
N THR A 343 -0.87 -24.94 -1.53
CA THR A 343 -0.68 -24.06 -2.69
C THR A 343 -1.81 -23.06 -2.75
N GLY A 344 -1.44 -21.81 -2.92
CA GLY A 344 -2.38 -20.71 -2.97
C GLY A 344 -1.98 -19.61 -3.91
N PHE A 345 -2.76 -18.54 -3.87
CA PHE A 345 -2.45 -17.32 -4.59
C PHE A 345 -2.69 -16.10 -3.72
N LYS A 346 -2.00 -15.02 -4.07
CA LYS A 346 -2.09 -13.70 -3.46
C LYS A 346 -2.70 -12.68 -4.40
N LEU A 347 -3.63 -11.91 -3.88
CA LEU A 347 -4.45 -10.97 -4.62
C LEU A 347 -4.80 -9.78 -3.73
N CYS A 348 -4.59 -8.58 -4.28
CA CYS A 348 -5.22 -7.37 -3.78
C CYS A 348 -6.63 -7.24 -4.36
N VAL A 349 -7.63 -7.42 -3.52
CA VAL A 349 -9.03 -7.47 -3.95
C VAL A 349 -9.47 -6.08 -4.39
N GLY A 350 -9.50 -5.87 -5.72
CA GLY A 350 -10.07 -4.67 -6.32
C GLY A 350 -11.52 -4.86 -6.76
N SER A 351 -11.79 -5.93 -7.51
CA SER A 351 -13.12 -6.20 -8.08
C SER A 351 -13.74 -7.46 -7.48
N ARG A 352 -14.88 -7.28 -6.77
CA ARG A 352 -15.71 -8.39 -6.28
C ARG A 352 -16.07 -9.37 -7.40
N ARG A 353 -16.36 -8.88 -8.61
CA ARG A 353 -16.74 -9.71 -9.76
C ARG A 353 -15.60 -10.62 -10.22
N GLN A 354 -14.37 -10.10 -10.29
CA GLN A 354 -13.21 -10.89 -10.69
C GLN A 354 -12.88 -11.94 -9.64
N PHE A 355 -12.90 -11.57 -8.35
CA PHE A 355 -12.68 -12.53 -7.27
C PHE A 355 -13.70 -13.67 -7.30
N LEU A 356 -15.00 -13.34 -7.40
CA LEU A 356 -16.05 -14.34 -7.51
C LEU A 356 -15.95 -15.20 -8.79
N ALA A 357 -15.35 -14.69 -9.86
CA ALA A 357 -15.08 -15.49 -11.06
C ALA A 357 -14.04 -16.58 -10.79
N VAL A 358 -12.98 -16.27 -10.02
CA VAL A 358 -12.02 -17.28 -9.55
C VAL A 358 -12.72 -18.28 -8.63
N CYS A 359 -13.53 -17.85 -7.66
CA CYS A 359 -14.28 -18.77 -6.81
C CYS A 359 -15.19 -19.72 -7.61
N LYS A 360 -15.86 -19.23 -8.65
CA LYS A 360 -16.66 -20.07 -9.55
C LYS A 360 -15.81 -21.06 -10.33
N ALA A 361 -14.62 -20.66 -10.77
CA ALA A 361 -13.68 -21.56 -11.43
C ALA A 361 -13.23 -22.69 -10.49
N MET A 362 -12.94 -22.40 -9.22
CA MET A 362 -12.60 -23.42 -8.22
C MET A 362 -13.73 -24.45 -8.05
N LEU A 363 -14.98 -24.00 -8.04
CA LEU A 363 -16.13 -24.91 -7.96
C LEU A 363 -16.31 -25.74 -9.24
N ALA A 364 -16.01 -25.16 -10.40
CA ALA A 364 -16.18 -25.82 -11.69
C ALA A 364 -15.10 -26.88 -11.96
N GLU A 365 -13.85 -26.63 -11.58
CA GLU A 365 -12.75 -27.59 -11.76
C GLU A 365 -12.68 -28.66 -10.67
N GLY A 366 -13.44 -28.52 -9.59
CA GLY A 366 -13.34 -29.40 -8.42
C GLY A 366 -12.03 -29.25 -7.63
N SER A 367 -11.02 -28.58 -8.18
CA SER A 367 -9.78 -28.24 -7.51
C SER A 367 -9.91 -26.90 -6.78
N ARG A 368 -9.70 -26.92 -5.48
CA ARG A 368 -9.63 -25.69 -4.67
C ARG A 368 -8.16 -25.36 -4.37
N PRO A 369 -7.77 -24.07 -4.37
CA PRO A 369 -6.54 -23.67 -3.71
C PRO A 369 -6.61 -24.15 -2.27
N THR A 370 -5.56 -24.84 -1.84
CA THR A 370 -5.50 -25.39 -0.48
C THR A 370 -5.09 -24.32 0.53
N SER A 371 -4.72 -23.13 0.03
CA SER A 371 -4.66 -21.85 0.73
C SER A 371 -5.10 -20.73 -0.21
N SER A 372 -5.86 -19.74 0.25
CA SER A 372 -6.08 -18.48 -0.50
C SER A 372 -5.61 -17.33 0.35
N TRP A 373 -4.39 -16.83 0.08
CA TRP A 373 -3.79 -15.72 0.80
C TRP A 373 -4.26 -14.41 0.19
N SER A 374 -5.49 -13.99 0.44
CA SER A 374 -5.84 -12.60 0.15
C SER A 374 -5.17 -11.72 1.19
N THR A 375 -3.96 -11.25 0.92
CA THR A 375 -3.50 -10.00 1.51
C THR A 375 -4.26 -8.92 0.78
N ALA A 376 -5.21 -8.27 1.46
CA ALA A 376 -5.81 -7.03 1.02
C ALA A 376 -5.09 -5.86 1.69
N PRO A 377 -3.87 -5.47 1.26
CA PRO A 377 -3.34 -4.16 1.59
C PRO A 377 -4.30 -3.14 0.98
N ARG A 378 -5.18 -2.60 1.80
CA ARG A 378 -6.01 -1.46 1.44
C ARG A 378 -5.05 -0.34 1.06
N ALA A 379 -5.16 0.20 -0.15
CA ALA A 379 -4.51 1.47 -0.46
C ALA A 379 -5.04 2.48 0.56
N VAL A 380 -4.18 2.95 1.47
CA VAL A 380 -4.55 3.94 2.47
C VAL A 380 -4.84 5.25 1.74
N ARG A 381 -6.08 5.42 1.27
CA ARG A 381 -6.62 6.73 0.91
C ARG A 381 -7.16 7.33 2.20
N GLY A 382 -6.46 8.33 2.73
CA GLY A 382 -6.99 9.15 3.83
C GLY A 382 -8.38 9.71 3.46
N PRO A 383 -9.31 9.81 4.42
CA PRO A 383 -10.66 10.25 4.15
C PRO A 383 -10.66 11.68 3.58
N ARG A 384 -11.19 11.85 2.37
CA ARG A 384 -11.61 13.18 1.89
C ARG A 384 -12.88 13.55 2.64
N ARG A 385 -12.76 14.28 3.75
CA ARG A 385 -13.93 14.88 4.42
C ARG A 385 -14.59 15.87 3.44
N ARG A 386 -15.83 15.58 3.05
CA ARG A 386 -16.74 16.61 2.52
C ARG A 386 -17.08 17.54 3.68
N SER A 387 -16.87 18.84 3.49
CA SER A 387 -17.25 19.86 4.46
C SER A 387 -18.78 19.99 4.49
N SER A 388 -19.41 19.49 5.54
CA SER A 388 -20.79 19.86 5.88
C SER A 388 -20.79 21.24 6.54
N PRO A 389 -21.76 22.13 6.23
CA PRO A 389 -21.86 23.42 6.91
C PRO A 389 -22.32 23.21 8.37
N PRO A 390 -21.97 24.13 9.29
CA PRO A 390 -22.32 23.99 10.71
C PRO A 390 -23.85 24.07 10.92
N PRO A 391 -24.41 23.37 11.92
CA PRO A 391 -25.81 23.50 12.26
C PRO A 391 -26.08 24.91 12.80
N SER A 392 -27.13 25.55 12.29
CA SER A 392 -27.63 26.82 12.81
C SER A 392 -28.19 26.60 14.21
N VAL A 393 -27.51 27.16 15.21
CA VAL A 393 -28.06 27.28 16.57
C VAL A 393 -29.12 28.39 16.50
N ARG A 394 -30.40 28.04 16.68
CA ARG A 394 -31.44 28.98 17.09
C ARG A 394 -31.59 28.91 18.62
N PRO A 395 -31.93 30.04 19.26
CA PRO A 395 -31.89 30.18 20.73
C PRO A 395 -32.83 29.23 21.47
#